data_AF-A0A2M9KQ94-F1
#
_entry.id   AF-A0A2M9KQ94-F1
#
_cell.length_a   1.000
_cell.length_b   1.000
_cell.length_c   1.000
_cell.angle_alpha   90.00
_cell.angle_beta   90.00
_cell.angle_gamma   90.00
#
_symmetry.space_group_name_H-M   'P 1'
#
loop_
_entity.id
_entity.type
_entity.pdbx_description
1 polymer ?
#
loop_
_entity_poly.entity_id
_entity_poly.type
_entity_poly.pdbx_seq_one_letter_code
_entity_poly.pdbx_strand_id
1 'polypeptide(L)'
;MTPMTEDTVRPATVRPSAPGPGPDGAAPRLGWTLVVPVKPLAEAKSRLAALGALRPRLALAFALDTVAAALACPTVERVLVVGRDPRATGALRALGATVLDDEPGDGLNPALSHGSGAAHRLHPHSPVATLSADLPALRPAELARVLAAALPHGRAFLADTPGTGTVLLAGPPGVPLRPAFGPGSRRRHAAGGAAELRLPDVPSVRRDVDTPEDLADALRLGLGPATGALLRSSMLLPMQATAFTFDPTTRSGSVLLDDGTPVPFDAPAFDAGGLRLLRPGQRLRIRTTGEGAARRVTFLTLPTFPDPESA
;
A
#
# COMPACT_ATOMS: atom_id res chain seq x y z
N MET A 1 34.47 0.06 91.83
CA MET A 1 33.06 -0.09 91.38
C MET A 1 32.91 0.64 90.05
N THR A 2 33.02 -0.13 88.95
CA THR A 2 32.11 -0.20 87.77
C THR A 2 31.43 1.08 87.24
N PRO A 3 31.13 1.20 85.93
CA PRO A 3 31.79 0.71 84.69
C PRO A 3 31.97 1.85 83.63
N MET A 4 32.83 1.81 82.61
CA MET A 4 32.87 1.02 81.37
C MET A 4 31.53 0.99 80.58
N THR A 5 31.46 1.77 79.50
CA THR A 5 30.39 1.64 78.50
C THR A 5 30.99 1.64 77.10
N GLU A 6 30.57 0.62 76.36
CA GLU A 6 31.14 0.10 75.13
C GLU A 6 30.92 0.99 73.91
N ASP A 7 31.96 1.02 73.07
CA ASP A 7 31.89 1.30 71.64
C ASP A 7 30.83 0.40 70.97
N THR A 8 29.81 1.02 70.37
CA THR A 8 28.93 0.34 69.41
C THR A 8 29.05 1.03 68.06
N VAL A 9 29.98 0.54 67.24
CA VAL A 9 30.04 0.83 65.82
C VAL A 9 28.88 0.10 65.14
N ARG A 10 27.93 0.85 64.57
CA ARG A 10 26.89 0.31 63.70
C ARG A 10 27.52 -0.16 62.38
N PRO A 11 27.23 -1.36 61.86
CA PRO A 11 27.64 -1.72 60.51
C PRO A 11 26.82 -0.90 59.51
N ALA A 12 27.52 -0.16 58.63
CA ALA A 12 26.89 0.48 57.48
C ALA A 12 26.30 -0.60 56.57
N THR A 13 25.00 -0.53 56.32
CA THR A 13 24.30 -1.35 55.33
C THR A 13 24.87 -1.05 53.95
N VAL A 14 25.62 -2.00 53.40
CA VAL A 14 26.04 -2.01 52.00
C VAL A 14 24.78 -2.10 51.14
N ARG A 15 24.41 -1.01 50.47
CA ARG A 15 23.45 -1.06 49.37
C ARG A 15 24.06 -1.88 48.24
N PRO A 16 23.35 -2.83 47.62
CA PRO A 16 23.84 -3.44 46.39
C PRO A 16 23.97 -2.33 45.33
N SER A 17 25.21 -2.07 44.94
CA SER A 17 25.55 -1.23 43.80
C SER A 17 24.91 -1.83 42.55
N ALA A 18 24.12 -1.03 41.83
CA ALA A 18 23.53 -1.41 40.55
C ALA A 18 24.63 -1.86 39.58
N PRO A 19 24.42 -2.92 38.78
CA PRO A 19 25.38 -3.31 37.76
C PRO A 19 25.53 -2.16 36.76
N GLY A 20 26.78 -1.70 36.59
CA GLY A 20 27.11 -0.67 35.61
C GLY A 20 26.77 -1.13 34.19
N PRO A 21 26.48 -0.20 33.27
CA PRO A 21 26.16 -0.57 31.89
C PRO A 21 27.39 -1.19 31.23
N GLY A 22 27.27 -2.45 30.83
CA GLY A 22 28.27 -3.11 30.00
C GLY A 22 28.41 -2.40 28.64
N PRO A 23 29.52 -2.62 27.91
CA PRO A 23 29.77 -1.98 26.63
C PRO A 23 28.97 -2.66 25.52
N ASP A 24 27.64 -2.56 25.61
CA ASP A 24 26.67 -2.74 24.52
C ASP A 24 25.27 -2.33 25.04
N GLY A 25 25.15 -1.05 25.40
CA GLY A 25 23.87 -0.41 25.73
C GLY A 25 23.03 -0.18 24.47
N ALA A 26 22.64 -1.23 23.76
CA ALA A 26 21.59 -1.13 22.77
C ALA A 26 20.28 -0.87 23.51
N ALA A 27 19.78 0.36 23.46
CA ALA A 27 18.43 0.69 23.90
C ALA A 27 17.46 -0.37 23.33
N PRO A 28 16.45 -0.83 24.10
CA PRO A 28 15.51 -1.84 23.62
C PRO A 28 14.96 -1.36 22.27
N ARG A 29 15.18 -2.15 21.22
CA ARG A 29 14.62 -1.85 19.90
C ARG A 29 13.11 -1.95 20.02
N LEU A 30 12.44 -0.81 20.11
CA LEU A 30 10.98 -0.77 20.18
C LEU A 30 10.43 -1.33 18.87
N GLY A 31 9.77 -2.48 18.96
CA GLY A 31 9.03 -3.09 17.86
C GLY A 31 7.76 -2.30 17.58
N TRP A 32 7.65 -1.71 16.40
CA TRP A 32 6.47 -0.97 15.99
C TRP A 32 5.31 -1.93 15.69
N THR A 33 4.11 -1.53 16.11
CA THR A 33 2.86 -2.12 15.60
C THR A 33 2.25 -1.17 14.58
N LEU A 34 2.11 -1.63 13.34
CA LEU A 34 1.45 -0.88 12.28
C LEU A 34 -0.04 -1.22 12.20
N VAL A 35 -0.87 -0.23 11.92
CA VAL A 35 -2.31 -0.37 11.69
C VAL A 35 -2.63 0.06 10.26
N VAL A 36 -3.14 -0.85 9.45
CA VAL A 36 -3.42 -0.63 8.02
C VAL A 36 -4.93 -0.81 7.76
N PRO A 37 -5.67 0.25 7.37
CA PRO A 37 -7.09 0.15 7.11
C PRO A 37 -7.36 -0.33 5.67
N VAL A 38 -8.17 -1.37 5.50
CA VAL A 38 -8.53 -1.94 4.20
C VAL A 38 -10.03 -1.88 4.01
N LYS A 39 -10.48 -1.00 3.13
CA LYS A 39 -11.89 -0.86 2.74
C LYS A 39 -12.35 -2.05 1.89
N PRO A 40 -13.66 -2.32 1.83
CA PRO A 40 -14.23 -3.25 0.85
C PRO A 40 -13.71 -2.96 -0.56
N LEU A 41 -13.24 -4.00 -1.27
CA LEU A 41 -12.52 -3.82 -2.54
C LEU A 41 -13.40 -3.16 -3.62
N ALA A 42 -14.72 -3.36 -3.56
CA ALA A 42 -15.70 -2.75 -4.46
C ALA A 42 -15.85 -1.22 -4.27
N GLU A 43 -15.60 -0.73 -3.06
CA GLU A 43 -15.74 0.69 -2.68
C GLU A 43 -14.41 1.44 -2.76
N ALA A 44 -13.29 0.71 -2.78
CA ALA A 44 -11.96 1.28 -2.85
C ALA A 44 -11.68 1.96 -4.20
N LYS A 45 -10.77 2.94 -4.16
CA LYS A 45 -10.17 3.58 -5.34
C LYS A 45 -11.19 4.06 -6.36
N SER A 46 -12.25 4.72 -5.92
CA SER A 46 -13.32 5.25 -6.78
C SER A 46 -12.79 6.17 -7.89
N ARG A 47 -11.69 6.89 -7.65
CA ARG A 47 -11.00 7.70 -8.66
C ARG A 47 -10.31 6.89 -9.77
N LEU A 48 -10.13 5.59 -9.59
CA LEU A 48 -9.70 4.63 -10.61
C LEU A 48 -10.89 3.90 -11.27
N ALA A 49 -12.11 4.44 -11.19
CA ALA A 49 -13.32 3.80 -11.75
C ALA A 49 -13.20 3.48 -13.25
N ALA A 50 -12.47 4.29 -14.02
CA ALA A 50 -12.22 4.07 -15.43
C ALA A 50 -11.50 2.73 -15.72
N LEU A 51 -10.82 2.13 -14.74
CA LEU A 51 -10.17 0.82 -14.85
C LEU A 51 -11.15 -0.37 -14.69
N GLY A 52 -12.44 -0.11 -14.44
CA GLY A 52 -13.50 -1.12 -14.44
C GLY A 52 -13.18 -2.33 -13.54
N ALA A 53 -13.14 -3.52 -14.13
CA ALA A 53 -12.89 -4.78 -13.43
C ALA A 53 -11.48 -4.91 -12.82
N LEU A 54 -10.52 -4.09 -13.25
CA LEU A 54 -9.16 -4.08 -12.69
C LEU A 54 -9.10 -3.33 -11.36
N ARG A 55 -10.02 -2.39 -11.10
CA ARG A 55 -9.98 -1.54 -9.90
C ARG A 55 -9.97 -2.34 -8.59
N PRO A 56 -10.86 -3.32 -8.34
CA PRO A 56 -10.81 -4.12 -7.11
C PRO A 56 -9.56 -5.00 -7.01
N ARG A 57 -9.02 -5.45 -8.16
CA ARG A 57 -7.79 -6.24 -8.23
C ARG A 57 -6.56 -5.39 -7.87
N LEU A 58 -6.51 -4.16 -8.36
CA LEU A 58 -5.48 -3.18 -8.02
C LEU A 58 -5.55 -2.78 -6.55
N ALA A 59 -6.74 -2.52 -6.01
CA ALA A 59 -6.91 -2.22 -4.59
C ALA A 59 -6.34 -3.34 -3.70
N LEU A 60 -6.60 -4.62 -4.05
CA LEU A 60 -6.01 -5.75 -3.35
C LEU A 60 -4.49 -5.82 -3.53
N ALA A 61 -4.00 -5.65 -4.77
CA ALA A 61 -2.57 -5.71 -5.06
C ALA A 61 -1.78 -4.62 -4.32
N PHE A 62 -2.31 -3.40 -4.23
CA PHE A 62 -1.70 -2.31 -3.47
C PHE A 62 -1.61 -2.64 -1.99
N ALA A 63 -2.68 -3.20 -1.41
CA ALA A 63 -2.70 -3.60 0.00
C ALA A 63 -1.70 -4.72 0.27
N LEU A 64 -1.60 -5.72 -0.62
CA LEU A 64 -0.63 -6.80 -0.52
C LEU A 64 0.81 -6.27 -0.54
N ASP A 65 1.15 -5.41 -1.50
CA ASP A 65 2.50 -4.85 -1.63
C ASP A 65 2.85 -3.95 -0.43
N THR A 66 1.89 -3.14 0.03
CA THR A 66 2.05 -2.29 1.22
C THR A 66 2.33 -3.12 2.46
N VAL A 67 1.50 -4.14 2.72
CA VAL A 67 1.61 -4.99 3.92
C VAL A 67 2.85 -5.88 3.86
N ALA A 68 3.20 -6.42 2.69
CA ALA A 68 4.44 -7.18 2.52
C ALA A 68 5.67 -6.31 2.82
N ALA A 69 5.72 -5.07 2.31
CA ALA A 69 6.81 -4.15 2.61
C ALA A 69 6.85 -3.72 4.09
N ALA A 70 5.68 -3.55 4.72
CA ALA A 70 5.57 -3.29 6.15
C ALA A 70 6.09 -4.44 7.01
N LEU A 71 5.73 -5.68 6.68
CA LEU A 71 6.20 -6.89 7.37
C LEU A 71 7.71 -7.13 7.17
N ALA A 72 8.26 -6.75 6.01
CA ALA A 72 9.69 -6.84 5.73
C ALA A 72 10.52 -5.71 6.38
N CYS A 73 9.87 -4.73 7.04
CA CYS A 73 10.56 -3.62 7.69
C CYS A 73 11.18 -4.07 9.03
N PRO A 74 12.51 -3.94 9.24
CA PRO A 74 13.19 -4.49 10.42
C PRO A 74 12.73 -3.93 11.77
N THR A 75 12.11 -2.74 11.77
CA THR A 75 11.61 -2.09 13.00
C THR A 75 10.13 -2.34 13.24
N VAL A 76 9.44 -3.00 12.31
CA VAL A 76 8.03 -3.38 12.43
C VAL A 76 7.97 -4.79 12.98
N GLU A 77 7.39 -4.94 14.15
CA GLU A 77 7.19 -6.24 14.78
C GLU A 77 5.86 -6.86 14.35
N ARG A 78 4.84 -6.02 14.12
CA ARG A 78 3.48 -6.47 13.83
C ARG A 78 2.78 -5.54 12.85
N VAL A 79 1.93 -6.13 12.02
CA VAL A 79 0.98 -5.40 11.16
C VAL A 79 -0.42 -5.88 11.49
N LEU A 80 -1.25 -4.96 11.97
CA LEU A 80 -2.68 -5.14 12.20
C LEU A 80 -3.43 -4.55 11.01
N VAL A 81 -4.20 -5.38 10.31
CA VAL A 81 -5.08 -4.95 9.22
C VAL A 81 -6.49 -4.82 9.78
N VAL A 82 -7.12 -3.66 9.58
CA VAL A 82 -8.53 -3.45 9.96
C VAL A 82 -9.38 -3.49 8.69
N GLY A 83 -10.28 -4.46 8.59
CA GLY A 83 -11.13 -4.60 7.41
C GLY A 83 -11.97 -5.87 7.42
N ARG A 84 -13.01 -5.91 6.58
CA ARG A 84 -14.02 -6.98 6.55
C ARG A 84 -14.18 -7.69 5.21
N ASP A 85 -13.46 -7.27 4.17
CA ASP A 85 -13.54 -7.91 2.86
C ASP A 85 -12.91 -9.31 2.93
N PRO A 86 -13.65 -10.41 2.70
CA PRO A 86 -13.13 -11.75 2.89
C PRO A 86 -11.92 -12.07 1.98
N ARG A 87 -11.89 -11.50 0.76
CA ARG A 87 -10.78 -11.72 -0.17
C ARG A 87 -9.53 -10.99 0.31
N ALA A 88 -9.68 -9.71 0.69
CA ALA A 88 -8.55 -8.93 1.18
C ALA A 88 -8.02 -9.48 2.51
N THR A 89 -8.89 -9.73 3.47
CA THR A 89 -8.50 -10.26 4.79
C THR A 89 -7.89 -11.64 4.70
N GLY A 90 -8.42 -12.55 3.87
CA GLY A 90 -7.83 -13.87 3.65
C GLY A 90 -6.41 -13.78 3.09
N ALA A 91 -6.20 -12.95 2.06
CA ALA A 91 -4.89 -12.79 1.43
C ALA A 91 -3.86 -12.12 2.37
N LEU A 92 -4.29 -11.12 3.16
CA LEU A 92 -3.42 -10.41 4.11
C LEU A 92 -3.05 -11.27 5.32
N ARG A 93 -3.96 -12.13 5.80
CA ARG A 93 -3.63 -13.16 6.81
C ARG A 93 -2.57 -14.12 6.30
N ALA A 94 -2.70 -14.57 5.04
CA ALA A 94 -1.72 -15.47 4.42
C ALA A 94 -0.32 -14.85 4.28
N LEU A 95 -0.21 -13.52 4.19
CA LEU A 95 1.07 -12.80 4.23
C LEU A 95 1.69 -12.72 5.64
N GLY A 96 0.93 -13.00 6.70
CA GLY A 96 1.40 -12.91 8.09
C GLY A 96 0.89 -11.69 8.86
N ALA A 97 -0.05 -10.90 8.32
CA ALA A 97 -0.70 -9.83 9.06
C ALA A 97 -1.81 -10.36 9.99
N THR A 98 -1.97 -9.73 11.15
CA THR A 98 -3.11 -9.99 12.03
C THR A 98 -4.29 -9.16 11.55
N VAL A 99 -5.39 -9.80 11.17
CA VAL A 99 -6.60 -9.08 10.75
C VAL A 99 -7.55 -8.91 11.93
N LEU A 100 -7.99 -7.68 12.14
CA LEU A 100 -9.06 -7.28 13.03
C LEU A 100 -10.31 -7.01 12.19
N ASP A 101 -11.45 -7.51 12.67
CA ASP A 101 -12.74 -7.13 12.09
C ASP A 101 -12.96 -5.63 12.31
N ASP A 102 -13.46 -4.94 11.28
CA ASP A 102 -13.79 -3.53 11.37
C ASP A 102 -15.05 -3.33 12.24
N GLU A 103 -15.16 -2.22 12.95
CA GLU A 103 -16.41 -1.90 13.66
C GLU A 103 -17.54 -1.64 12.65
N PRO A 104 -18.80 -2.03 12.94
CA PRO A 104 -19.89 -1.84 11.99
C PRO A 104 -20.15 -0.35 11.69
N GLY A 105 -19.71 0.12 10.52
CA GLY A 105 -20.27 1.32 9.88
C GLY A 105 -19.42 2.59 9.79
N ASP A 106 -18.24 2.68 10.40
CA ASP A 106 -17.77 4.02 10.80
C ASP A 106 -16.62 4.64 9.98
N GLY A 107 -16.26 4.09 8.82
CA GLY A 107 -15.33 4.75 7.91
C GLY A 107 -13.89 4.81 8.43
N LEU A 108 -13.03 5.58 7.74
CA LEU A 108 -11.57 5.46 7.85
C LEU A 108 -11.01 5.77 9.26
N ASN A 109 -11.42 6.86 9.90
CA ASN A 109 -10.83 7.30 11.17
C ASN A 109 -11.25 6.43 12.36
N PRO A 110 -12.52 6.00 12.46
CA PRO A 110 -12.94 5.00 13.45
C PRO A 110 -12.23 3.65 13.28
N ALA A 111 -12.09 3.13 12.06
CA ALA A 111 -11.32 1.90 11.81
C ALA A 111 -9.87 2.01 12.32
N LEU A 112 -9.20 3.13 12.03
CA LEU A 112 -7.86 3.41 12.53
C LEU A 112 -7.80 3.61 14.06
N SER A 113 -8.84 4.20 14.66
CA SER A 113 -8.95 4.36 16.11
C SER A 113 -9.15 3.01 16.81
N HIS A 114 -10.00 2.14 16.24
CA HIS A 114 -10.21 0.77 16.70
C HIS A 114 -8.91 -0.03 16.63
N GLY A 115 -8.25 -0.06 15.47
CA GLY A 115 -7.00 -0.80 15.28
C GLY A 115 -5.86 -0.29 16.16
N SER A 116 -5.70 1.03 16.31
CA SER A 116 -4.69 1.58 17.23
C SER A 116 -5.04 1.30 18.69
N GLY A 117 -6.31 1.35 19.09
CA GLY A 117 -6.75 0.93 20.43
C GLY A 117 -6.46 -0.56 20.70
N ALA A 118 -6.69 -1.42 19.73
CA ALA A 118 -6.34 -2.84 19.81
C ALA A 118 -4.82 -3.05 19.94
N ALA A 119 -4.01 -2.34 19.15
CA ALA A 119 -2.54 -2.37 19.25
C ALA A 119 -2.07 -2.00 20.66
N HIS A 120 -2.63 -0.94 21.24
CA HIS A 120 -2.31 -0.50 22.60
C HIS A 120 -2.69 -1.53 23.67
N ARG A 121 -3.84 -2.22 23.52
CA ARG A 121 -4.28 -3.26 24.47
C ARG A 121 -3.41 -4.52 24.39
N LEU A 122 -3.06 -4.94 23.17
CA LEU A 122 -2.26 -6.15 22.94
C LEU A 122 -0.77 -5.92 23.26
N HIS A 123 -0.27 -4.71 22.98
CA HIS A 123 1.15 -4.35 23.07
C HIS A 123 1.35 -2.97 23.71
N PRO A 124 1.10 -2.83 25.03
CA PRO A 124 1.06 -1.53 25.72
C PRO A 124 2.41 -0.79 25.75
N HIS A 125 3.52 -1.48 25.49
CA HIS A 125 4.86 -0.92 25.48
C HIS A 125 5.41 -0.67 24.07
N SER A 126 4.64 -0.99 23.02
CA SER A 126 5.05 -0.78 21.63
C SER A 126 4.52 0.55 21.09
N PRO A 127 5.34 1.32 20.34
CA PRO A 127 4.83 2.46 19.60
C PRO A 127 3.93 1.98 18.46
N VAL A 128 2.95 2.81 18.12
CA VAL A 128 1.92 2.48 17.12
C VAL A 128 1.93 3.51 16.01
N ALA A 129 1.82 3.05 14.76
CA ALA A 129 1.60 3.94 13.63
C ALA A 129 0.49 3.42 12.71
N THR A 130 -0.34 4.32 12.21
CA THR A 130 -1.26 4.02 11.10
C THR A 130 -0.53 4.20 9.78
N LEU A 131 -0.81 3.36 8.80
CA LEU A 131 -0.22 3.44 7.45
C LEU A 131 -1.32 3.25 6.41
N SER A 132 -1.32 4.07 5.36
CA SER A 132 -2.26 3.91 4.23
C SER A 132 -2.02 2.58 3.50
N ALA A 133 -3.07 1.95 2.99
CA ALA A 133 -3.03 0.62 2.36
C ALA A 133 -2.69 0.63 0.86
N ASP A 134 -2.35 1.79 0.31
CA ASP A 134 -2.31 2.08 -1.11
C ASP A 134 -0.94 2.60 -1.56
N LEU A 135 0.11 2.04 -0.96
CA LEU A 135 1.51 2.37 -1.21
C LEU A 135 2.18 1.22 -1.98
N PRO A 136 1.81 0.94 -3.24
CA PRO A 136 2.29 -0.23 -3.96
C PRO A 136 3.80 -0.19 -4.26
N ALA A 137 4.46 0.96 -4.12
CA ALA A 137 5.90 1.10 -4.29
C ALA A 137 6.68 1.14 -2.96
N LEU A 138 6.02 0.92 -1.82
CA LEU A 138 6.59 1.07 -0.48
C LEU A 138 7.88 0.26 -0.30
N ARG A 139 8.94 0.93 0.18
CA ARG A 139 10.23 0.28 0.48
C ARG A 139 10.42 0.12 1.99
N PRO A 140 10.77 -1.09 2.48
CA PRO A 140 10.97 -1.35 3.91
C PRO A 140 12.01 -0.42 4.56
N ALA A 141 13.12 -0.14 3.87
CA ALA A 141 14.17 0.74 4.39
C ALA A 141 13.75 2.21 4.48
N GLU A 142 12.85 2.68 3.61
CA GLU A 142 12.29 4.03 3.70
C GLU A 142 11.30 4.11 4.88
N LEU A 143 10.45 3.11 5.05
CA LEU A 143 9.54 3.01 6.19
C LEU A 143 10.29 2.99 7.52
N ALA A 144 11.37 2.20 7.64
CA ALA A 144 12.20 2.16 8.85
C ALA A 144 12.75 3.54 9.23
N ARG A 145 13.18 4.34 8.24
CA ARG A 145 13.66 5.72 8.46
C ARG A 145 12.54 6.65 8.95
N VAL A 146 11.34 6.52 8.40
CA VAL A 146 10.16 7.30 8.86
C VAL A 146 9.82 6.96 10.30
N LEU A 147 9.77 5.68 10.65
CA LEU A 147 9.44 5.22 12.00
C LEU A 147 10.52 5.63 13.02
N ALA A 148 11.80 5.51 12.67
CA ALA A 148 12.90 5.98 13.51
C ALA A 148 12.82 7.48 13.77
N ALA A 149 12.50 8.29 12.74
CA ALA A 149 12.33 9.73 12.88
C ALA A 149 11.10 10.12 13.70
N ALA A 150 10.10 9.25 13.84
CA ALA A 150 8.91 9.52 14.65
C ALA A 150 9.17 9.39 16.15
N LEU A 151 10.11 8.53 16.59
CA LEU A 151 10.37 8.20 18.00
C LEU A 151 10.69 9.41 18.91
N PRO A 152 11.49 10.41 18.50
CA PRO A 152 11.82 11.55 19.35
C PRO A 152 10.63 12.49 19.60
N HIS A 153 9.55 12.32 18.86
CA HIS A 153 8.36 13.14 18.97
C HIS A 153 7.29 12.44 19.83
N GLY A 154 6.31 13.21 20.29
CA GLY A 154 5.05 12.63 20.76
C GLY A 154 4.30 12.03 19.58
N ARG A 155 3.21 12.67 19.15
CA ARG A 155 2.59 12.29 17.88
C ARG A 155 3.35 12.92 16.72
N ALA A 156 3.54 12.15 15.65
CA ALA A 156 4.17 12.62 14.42
C ALA A 156 3.46 12.07 13.19
N PHE A 157 3.54 12.76 12.06
CA PHE A 157 2.92 12.31 10.82
C PHE A 157 3.79 12.59 9.60
N LEU A 158 3.61 11.79 8.55
CA LEU A 158 4.24 11.99 7.24
C LEU A 158 3.15 12.38 6.22
N ALA A 159 3.33 13.54 5.59
CA ALA A 159 2.46 13.97 4.50
C ALA A 159 2.64 13.11 3.24
N ASP A 160 1.56 12.96 2.48
CA ASP A 160 1.58 12.37 1.13
C ASP A 160 2.40 13.23 0.14
N THR A 161 2.56 12.76 -1.08
CA THR A 161 2.84 13.60 -2.25
C THR A 161 1.60 13.51 -3.11
N PRO A 162 0.79 14.59 -3.18
CA PRO A 162 1.23 15.97 -3.40
C PRO A 162 1.40 16.89 -2.16
N GLY A 163 1.17 16.41 -0.93
CA GLY A 163 1.45 17.17 0.30
C GLY A 163 0.22 17.78 0.96
N THR A 164 -0.97 17.27 0.67
CA THR A 164 -2.25 17.74 1.26
C THR A 164 -2.84 16.73 2.26
N GLY A 165 -2.55 15.45 2.05
CA GLY A 165 -2.98 14.34 2.87
C GLY A 165 -1.89 13.86 3.83
N THR A 166 -2.13 12.70 4.42
CA THR A 166 -1.23 12.01 5.36
C THR A 166 -1.23 10.54 5.00
N VAL A 167 -0.04 9.97 4.84
CA VAL A 167 0.17 8.53 4.56
C VAL A 167 0.45 7.74 5.83
N LEU A 168 1.03 8.39 6.85
CA LEU A 168 1.42 7.77 8.11
C LEU A 168 1.21 8.72 9.28
N LEU A 169 0.66 8.20 10.39
CA LEU A 169 0.52 8.90 11.67
C LEU A 169 1.03 7.97 12.77
N ALA A 170 2.01 8.41 13.54
CA ALA A 170 2.72 7.65 14.55
C ALA A 170 2.57 8.29 15.95
N GLY A 171 2.71 7.48 16.98
CA GLY A 171 2.72 7.92 18.37
C GLY A 171 3.38 6.92 19.31
N PRO A 172 3.76 7.37 20.51
CA PRO A 172 4.44 6.56 21.50
C PRO A 172 3.47 5.56 22.15
N PRO A 173 4.01 4.57 22.89
CA PRO A 173 3.19 3.63 23.64
C PRO A 173 2.22 4.34 24.59
N GLY A 174 1.00 3.82 24.69
CA GLY A 174 -0.05 4.30 25.59
C GLY A 174 -0.75 5.60 25.17
N VAL A 175 -0.36 6.22 24.04
CA VAL A 175 -0.91 7.52 23.62
C VAL A 175 -1.86 7.36 22.42
N PRO A 176 -3.14 7.76 22.55
CA PRO A 176 -4.09 7.70 21.44
C PRO A 176 -3.63 8.52 20.22
N LEU A 177 -3.66 7.92 19.03
CA LEU A 177 -3.19 8.56 17.80
C LEU A 177 -4.13 9.67 17.29
N ARG A 178 -5.41 9.65 17.65
CA ARG A 178 -6.42 10.64 17.20
C ARG A 178 -6.38 10.85 15.67
N PRO A 179 -6.65 9.81 14.87
CA PRO A 179 -6.59 9.89 13.41
C PRO A 179 -7.63 10.88 12.86
N ALA A 180 -7.21 11.73 11.92
CA ALA A 180 -8.05 12.72 11.24
C ALA A 180 -7.78 12.72 9.72
N PHE A 181 -7.66 11.53 9.13
CA PHE A 181 -7.47 11.25 7.71
C PHE A 181 -8.65 11.71 6.85
N GLY A 182 -8.39 11.83 5.54
CA GLY A 182 -9.29 12.42 4.55
C GLY A 182 -8.71 13.71 3.93
N PRO A 183 -9.47 14.41 3.07
CA PRO A 183 -9.00 15.63 2.39
C PRO A 183 -8.46 16.67 3.37
N GLY A 184 -7.25 17.21 3.16
CA GLY A 184 -6.63 18.20 4.05
C GLY A 184 -6.15 17.65 5.41
N SER A 185 -5.97 16.34 5.52
CA SER A 185 -5.55 15.68 6.77
C SER A 185 -4.19 16.16 7.30
N ARG A 186 -3.26 16.58 6.44
CA ARG A 186 -2.00 17.21 6.87
C ARG A 186 -2.23 18.36 7.85
N ARG A 187 -3.13 19.29 7.49
CA ARG A 187 -3.45 20.45 8.33
C ARG A 187 -4.14 20.04 9.62
N ARG A 188 -5.06 19.06 9.56
CA ARG A 188 -5.75 18.57 10.76
C ARG A 188 -4.81 17.86 11.74
N HIS A 189 -3.87 17.04 11.26
CA HIS A 189 -2.90 16.39 12.13
C HIS A 189 -1.95 17.41 12.78
N ALA A 190 -1.48 18.40 12.01
CA ALA A 190 -0.67 19.49 12.55
C ALA A 190 -1.45 20.31 13.60
N ALA A 191 -2.68 20.73 13.30
CA ALA A 191 -3.54 21.45 14.25
C ALA A 191 -3.88 20.61 15.49
N GLY A 192 -3.93 19.28 15.35
CA GLY A 192 -4.08 18.33 16.44
C GLY A 192 -2.80 18.07 17.23
N GLY A 193 -1.71 18.80 17.00
CA GLY A 193 -0.46 18.72 17.76
C GLY A 193 0.49 17.58 17.33
N ALA A 194 0.28 16.97 16.17
CA ALA A 194 1.25 16.01 15.61
C ALA A 194 2.37 16.76 14.86
N ALA A 195 3.62 16.39 15.12
CA ALA A 195 4.78 16.94 14.43
C ALA A 195 4.86 16.42 12.99
N GLU A 196 5.07 17.31 12.01
CA GLU A 196 5.27 16.88 10.61
C GLU A 196 6.71 16.40 10.40
N LEU A 197 6.88 15.18 9.90
CA LEU A 197 8.17 14.60 9.54
C LEU A 197 8.63 15.12 8.18
N ARG A 198 9.70 15.93 8.19
CA ARG A 198 10.32 16.50 6.98
C ARG A 198 11.52 15.69 6.54
N LEU A 199 11.25 14.51 5.97
CA LEU A 199 12.26 13.62 5.40
C LEU A 199 12.26 13.72 3.86
N PRO A 200 13.39 14.03 3.20
CA PRO A 200 13.48 14.11 1.74
C PRO A 200 13.57 12.72 1.08
N ASP A 201 14.24 11.76 1.72
CA ASP A 201 14.64 10.50 1.08
C ASP A 201 13.65 9.34 1.31
N VAL A 202 12.35 9.63 1.32
CA VAL A 202 11.28 8.62 1.55
C VAL A 202 10.16 8.67 0.50
N PRO A 203 10.46 8.82 -0.81
CA PRO A 203 9.44 9.02 -1.84
C PRO A 203 8.46 7.85 -1.96
N SER A 204 8.87 6.61 -1.66
CA SER A 204 7.99 5.45 -1.71
C SER A 204 6.93 5.44 -0.60
N VAL A 205 7.26 6.02 0.56
CA VAL A 205 6.31 6.10 1.69
C VAL A 205 5.28 7.19 1.44
N ARG A 206 5.65 8.25 0.71
CA ARG A 206 4.80 9.41 0.45
C ARG A 206 3.82 9.20 -0.70
N ARG A 207 4.03 8.23 -1.59
CA ARG A 207 3.24 8.08 -2.81
C ARG A 207 2.14 7.05 -2.66
N ASP A 208 1.01 7.48 -2.10
CA ASP A 208 -0.25 6.76 -2.22
C ASP A 208 -0.84 6.88 -3.62
N VAL A 209 -1.56 5.85 -4.05
CA VAL A 209 -2.10 5.77 -5.41
C VAL A 209 -3.61 5.92 -5.40
N ASP A 210 -4.11 7.12 -5.64
CA ASP A 210 -5.55 7.39 -5.78
C ASP A 210 -5.99 7.61 -7.24
N THR A 211 -5.09 8.11 -8.08
CA THR A 211 -5.36 8.46 -9.48
C THR A 211 -4.46 7.67 -10.43
N PRO A 212 -4.79 7.62 -11.75
CA PRO A 212 -3.91 7.02 -12.75
C PRO A 212 -2.53 7.67 -12.80
N GLU A 213 -2.46 8.99 -12.57
CA GLU A 213 -1.21 9.75 -12.51
C GLU A 213 -0.34 9.30 -11.33
N ASP A 214 -0.95 9.08 -10.16
CA ASP A 214 -0.23 8.55 -8.99
C ASP A 214 0.29 7.13 -9.24
N LEU A 215 -0.46 6.31 -9.98
CA LEU A 215 -0.03 4.96 -10.35
C LEU A 215 1.19 5.01 -11.29
N ALA A 216 1.20 5.95 -12.24
CA ALA A 216 2.35 6.17 -13.11
C ALA A 216 3.58 6.69 -12.33
N ASP A 217 3.36 7.57 -11.33
CA ASP A 217 4.40 7.99 -10.39
C ASP A 217 4.95 6.81 -9.58
N ALA A 218 4.08 5.95 -9.02
CA ALA A 218 4.47 4.77 -8.27
C ALA A 218 5.21 3.74 -9.15
N LEU A 219 4.83 3.61 -10.43
CA LEU A 219 5.54 2.77 -11.40
C LEU A 219 7.00 3.19 -11.55
N ARG A 220 7.27 4.50 -11.65
CA ARG A 220 8.63 5.04 -11.71
C ARG A 220 9.44 4.81 -10.43
N LEU A 221 8.77 4.74 -9.27
CA LEU A 221 9.41 4.40 -8.00
C LEU A 221 9.74 2.90 -7.87
N GLY A 222 9.11 2.05 -8.69
CA GLY A 222 9.25 0.60 -8.65
C GLY A 222 8.15 -0.03 -7.80
N LEU A 223 7.18 -0.66 -8.46
CA LEU A 223 6.06 -1.33 -7.81
C LEU A 223 6.49 -2.64 -7.15
N GLY A 224 5.75 -3.02 -6.12
CA GLY A 224 5.80 -4.32 -5.51
C GLY A 224 5.32 -5.44 -6.45
N PRO A 225 5.59 -6.70 -6.06
CA PRO A 225 5.39 -7.86 -6.92
C PRO A 225 3.92 -8.07 -7.31
N ALA A 226 2.96 -7.85 -6.41
CA ALA A 226 1.55 -8.11 -6.70
C ALA A 226 1.01 -7.11 -7.73
N THR A 227 1.28 -5.82 -7.53
CA THR A 227 0.85 -4.76 -8.44
C THR A 227 1.58 -4.84 -9.78
N GLY A 228 2.90 -5.05 -9.74
CA GLY A 228 3.71 -5.22 -10.95
C GLY A 228 3.26 -6.42 -11.78
N ALA A 229 2.95 -7.56 -11.16
CA ALA A 229 2.42 -8.72 -11.86
C ALA A 229 1.05 -8.42 -12.48
N LEU A 230 0.15 -7.78 -11.73
CA LEU A 230 -1.17 -7.43 -12.24
C LEU A 230 -1.12 -6.48 -13.44
N LEU A 231 -0.25 -5.46 -13.41
CA LEU A 231 -0.10 -4.54 -14.54
C LEU A 231 0.55 -5.21 -15.75
N ARG A 232 1.58 -6.06 -15.56
CA ARG A 232 2.16 -6.85 -16.65
C ARG A 232 1.12 -7.77 -17.27
N SER A 233 0.37 -8.51 -16.45
CA SER A 233 -0.72 -9.36 -16.93
C SER A 233 -1.83 -8.55 -17.58
N SER A 234 -2.15 -7.35 -17.11
CA SER A 234 -3.16 -6.49 -17.73
C SER A 234 -2.74 -5.90 -19.06
N MET A 235 -1.46 -5.58 -19.24
CA MET A 235 -0.91 -5.20 -20.55
C MET A 235 -0.94 -6.37 -21.53
N LEU A 236 -0.90 -7.60 -21.00
CA LEU A 236 -1.00 -8.84 -21.76
C LEU A 236 -2.45 -9.36 -21.91
N LEU A 237 -3.40 -8.86 -21.10
CA LEU A 237 -4.81 -9.24 -21.15
C LEU A 237 -5.50 -8.48 -22.28
N PRO A 238 -6.55 -9.06 -22.88
CA PRO A 238 -7.11 -8.47 -24.07
C PRO A 238 -7.87 -7.16 -23.77
N MET A 239 -7.34 -6.04 -24.23
CA MET A 239 -8.00 -4.73 -24.26
C MET A 239 -9.23 -4.77 -25.18
N GLN A 240 -10.23 -3.93 -24.93
CA GLN A 240 -11.33 -3.77 -25.88
C GLN A 240 -11.03 -2.62 -26.86
N ALA A 241 -11.43 -2.79 -28.10
CA ALA A 241 -11.31 -1.79 -29.15
C ALA A 241 -12.44 -1.94 -30.15
N THR A 242 -12.59 -0.96 -31.05
CA THR A 242 -13.59 -0.97 -32.11
C THR A 242 -12.88 -1.03 -33.46
N ALA A 243 -13.28 -1.94 -34.35
CA ALA A 243 -12.74 -1.99 -35.71
C ALA A 243 -12.97 -0.66 -36.43
N PHE A 244 -11.92 -0.07 -37.00
CA PHE A 244 -12.00 1.23 -37.67
C PHE A 244 -11.77 1.11 -39.17
N THR A 245 -10.64 0.53 -39.56
CA THR A 245 -10.35 0.18 -40.95
C THR A 245 -10.01 -1.30 -41.06
N PHE A 246 -10.38 -1.91 -42.19
CA PHE A 246 -10.03 -3.28 -42.51
C PHE A 246 -9.95 -3.43 -44.03
N ASP A 247 -8.82 -3.92 -44.52
CA ASP A 247 -8.63 -4.33 -45.91
C ASP A 247 -8.70 -5.87 -45.98
N PRO A 248 -9.72 -6.44 -46.63
CA PRO A 248 -9.87 -7.89 -46.74
C PRO A 248 -8.79 -8.56 -47.61
N THR A 249 -8.10 -7.81 -48.47
CA THR A 249 -7.05 -8.32 -49.35
C THR A 249 -5.77 -8.55 -48.58
N THR A 250 -5.36 -7.57 -47.78
CA THR A 250 -4.14 -7.62 -46.96
C THR A 250 -4.38 -8.17 -45.56
N ARG A 251 -5.65 -8.36 -45.15
CA ARG A 251 -6.07 -8.76 -43.79
C ARG A 251 -5.50 -7.83 -42.71
N SER A 252 -5.29 -6.56 -43.05
CA SER A 252 -4.69 -5.55 -42.18
C SER A 252 -5.65 -4.38 -41.99
N GLY A 253 -5.37 -3.53 -41.00
CA GLY A 253 -6.23 -2.39 -40.73
C GLY A 253 -5.89 -1.69 -39.44
N SER A 254 -6.88 -1.06 -38.83
CA SER A 254 -6.72 -0.40 -37.55
C SER A 254 -7.96 -0.56 -36.67
N VAL A 255 -7.73 -0.51 -35.37
CA VAL A 255 -8.77 -0.47 -34.35
C VAL A 255 -8.66 0.84 -33.59
N LEU A 256 -9.79 1.36 -33.11
CA LEU A 256 -9.83 2.47 -32.18
C LEU A 256 -9.90 1.93 -30.75
N LEU A 257 -8.95 2.35 -29.93
CA LEU A 257 -9.05 2.17 -28.48
C LEU A 257 -10.20 3.02 -27.91
N ASP A 258 -10.57 2.76 -26.66
CA ASP A 258 -11.65 3.51 -25.98
C ASP A 258 -11.32 5.00 -25.78
N ASP A 259 -10.05 5.37 -25.83
CA ASP A 259 -9.58 6.77 -25.82
C ASP A 259 -9.61 7.43 -27.21
N GLY A 260 -10.06 6.72 -28.24
CA GLY A 260 -10.10 7.20 -29.62
C GLY A 260 -8.79 7.07 -30.39
N THR A 261 -7.73 6.49 -29.79
CA THR A 261 -6.44 6.31 -30.46
C THR A 261 -6.53 5.20 -31.51
N PRO A 262 -6.17 5.46 -32.78
CA PRO A 262 -6.07 4.42 -33.79
C PRO A 262 -4.77 3.61 -33.59
N VAL A 263 -4.90 2.29 -33.54
CA VAL A 263 -3.78 1.35 -33.45
C VAL A 263 -3.83 0.39 -34.64
N PRO A 264 -2.74 0.28 -35.43
CA PRO A 264 -2.71 -0.61 -36.58
C PRO A 264 -2.59 -2.10 -36.16
N PHE A 265 -3.11 -2.98 -37.01
CA PHE A 265 -2.91 -4.42 -36.95
C PHE A 265 -2.53 -4.95 -38.34
N ASP A 266 -1.72 -6.01 -38.36
CA ASP A 266 -1.28 -6.71 -39.57
C ASP A 266 -1.98 -8.07 -39.73
N ALA A 267 -1.72 -8.75 -40.84
CA ALA A 267 -2.31 -10.07 -41.13
C ALA A 267 -2.02 -11.10 -40.02
N PRO A 268 -0.79 -11.23 -39.48
CA PRO A 268 -0.53 -12.12 -38.36
C PRO A 268 -1.43 -11.87 -37.14
N ALA A 269 -1.63 -10.61 -36.75
CA ALA A 269 -2.50 -10.27 -35.63
C ALA A 269 -3.97 -10.64 -35.89
N PHE A 270 -4.44 -10.45 -37.13
CA PHE A 270 -5.79 -10.83 -37.56
C PHE A 270 -5.99 -12.36 -37.57
N ASP A 271 -5.00 -13.09 -38.07
CA ASP A 271 -5.03 -14.55 -38.19
C ASP A 271 -5.02 -15.24 -36.83
N ALA A 272 -4.28 -14.70 -35.88
CA ALA A 272 -4.26 -15.17 -34.49
C ALA A 272 -5.65 -15.15 -33.83
N GLY A 273 -6.55 -14.28 -34.31
CA GLY A 273 -7.90 -14.08 -33.79
C GLY A 273 -8.98 -15.04 -34.27
N GLY A 274 -8.68 -15.85 -35.30
CA GLY A 274 -9.65 -16.75 -35.94
C GLY A 274 -10.79 -16.04 -36.69
N LEU A 275 -10.65 -14.74 -36.97
CA LEU A 275 -11.65 -13.96 -37.67
C LEU A 275 -11.57 -14.19 -39.20
N ARG A 276 -12.72 -14.14 -39.87
CA ARG A 276 -12.80 -14.18 -41.35
C ARG A 276 -12.96 -12.81 -41.98
N LEU A 277 -13.64 -11.90 -41.28
CA LEU A 277 -13.95 -10.55 -41.73
C LEU A 277 -14.12 -9.64 -40.51
N LEU A 278 -13.84 -8.35 -40.69
CA LEU A 278 -14.21 -7.29 -39.76
C LEU A 278 -15.11 -6.28 -40.42
N ARG A 279 -16.12 -5.81 -39.67
CA ARG A 279 -16.92 -4.66 -40.07
C ARG A 279 -16.47 -3.45 -39.25
N PRO A 280 -16.28 -2.27 -39.87
CA PRO A 280 -16.10 -1.04 -39.11
C PRO A 280 -17.22 -0.86 -38.07
N GLY A 281 -16.87 -0.41 -36.87
CA GLY A 281 -17.79 -0.30 -35.73
C GLY A 281 -17.96 -1.58 -34.90
N GLN A 282 -17.39 -2.72 -35.34
CA GLN A 282 -17.47 -3.97 -34.60
C GLN A 282 -16.62 -3.91 -33.33
N ARG A 283 -17.21 -4.30 -32.19
CA ARG A 283 -16.47 -4.39 -30.92
C ARG A 283 -15.56 -5.61 -30.94
N LEU A 284 -14.31 -5.39 -30.59
CA LEU A 284 -13.24 -6.38 -30.61
C LEU A 284 -12.56 -6.46 -29.26
N ARG A 285 -12.03 -7.65 -29.02
CA ARG A 285 -11.08 -7.96 -27.98
C ARG A 285 -9.71 -8.02 -28.64
N ILE A 286 -8.73 -7.26 -28.16
CA ILE A 286 -7.41 -7.12 -28.78
C ILE A 286 -6.29 -7.37 -27.76
N ARG A 287 -5.14 -7.89 -28.17
CA ARG A 287 -3.90 -7.76 -27.39
C ARG A 287 -2.95 -6.83 -28.14
N THR A 288 -2.14 -6.10 -27.39
CA THR A 288 -1.18 -5.16 -27.96
C THR A 288 0.21 -5.41 -27.41
N THR A 289 1.22 -5.00 -28.15
CA THR A 289 2.62 -4.92 -27.69
C THR A 289 3.15 -3.52 -27.96
N GLY A 290 4.17 -3.10 -27.20
CA GLY A 290 4.76 -1.77 -27.30
C GLY A 290 3.90 -0.66 -26.67
N GLU A 291 4.48 0.54 -26.60
CA GLU A 291 3.86 1.72 -25.98
C GLU A 291 3.92 2.96 -26.90
N GLY A 292 3.02 3.92 -26.67
CA GLY A 292 2.94 5.18 -27.43
C GLY A 292 2.84 4.95 -28.94
N ALA A 293 3.69 5.63 -29.71
CA ALA A 293 3.76 5.50 -31.17
C ALA A 293 4.24 4.12 -31.66
N ALA A 294 4.85 3.31 -30.78
CA ALA A 294 5.29 1.96 -31.11
C ALA A 294 4.25 0.88 -30.78
N ARG A 295 3.08 1.25 -30.24
CA ARG A 295 2.02 0.31 -29.90
C ARG A 295 1.42 -0.33 -31.15
N ARG A 296 1.29 -1.67 -31.14
CA ARG A 296 0.74 -2.47 -32.25
C ARG A 296 -0.17 -3.56 -31.71
N VAL A 297 -1.22 -3.90 -32.45
CA VAL A 297 -2.08 -5.04 -32.12
C VAL A 297 -1.38 -6.34 -32.53
N THR A 298 -1.38 -7.33 -31.64
CA THR A 298 -0.79 -8.67 -31.87
C THR A 298 -1.84 -9.78 -31.94
N PHE A 299 -3.08 -9.49 -31.54
CA PHE A 299 -4.20 -10.41 -31.58
C PHE A 299 -5.50 -9.60 -31.58
N LEU A 300 -6.51 -10.03 -32.34
CA LEU A 300 -7.84 -9.44 -32.27
C LEU A 300 -8.95 -10.45 -32.56
N THR A 301 -9.97 -10.54 -31.69
CA THR A 301 -11.10 -11.45 -31.86
C THR A 301 -12.42 -10.80 -31.43
N LEU A 302 -13.53 -11.51 -31.67
CA LEU A 302 -14.84 -11.10 -31.18
C LEU A 302 -14.96 -11.38 -29.67
N PRO A 303 -15.64 -10.52 -28.88
CA PRO A 303 -15.84 -10.77 -27.45
C PRO A 303 -16.53 -12.10 -27.12
N THR A 304 -17.29 -12.65 -28.07
CA THR A 304 -18.00 -13.93 -27.95
C THR A 304 -17.15 -15.14 -28.34
N PHE A 305 -15.95 -14.94 -28.89
CA PHE A 305 -15.08 -16.01 -29.31
C PHE A 305 -14.11 -16.40 -28.19
N PRO A 306 -13.79 -17.70 -28.05
CA PRO A 306 -12.81 -18.15 -27.07
C PRO A 306 -11.44 -17.56 -27.38
N ASP A 307 -10.72 -17.17 -26.33
CA ASP A 307 -9.35 -16.69 -26.43
C ASP A 307 -8.41 -17.91 -26.35
N PRO A 308 -7.60 -18.19 -27.39
CA PRO A 308 -6.75 -19.38 -27.45
C PRO A 308 -5.68 -19.43 -26.34
N GLU A 309 -5.36 -18.32 -25.68
CA GLU A 309 -4.41 -18.25 -24.56
C GLU A 309 -5.09 -18.14 -23.18
N SER A 310 -6.43 -18.19 -23.12
CA SER A 310 -7.20 -18.16 -21.85
C SER A 310 -7.56 -19.55 -21.30
N ALA A 311 -6.89 -20.61 -21.76
CA ALA A 311 -7.06 -21.98 -21.28
C ALA A 311 -6.12 -22.32 -20.13
#